data_AF-A0AAW8TU41-F1
#
_entry.id   AF-A0AAW8TU41-F1
#
_cell.length_a   1.000
_cell.length_b   1.000
_cell.length_c   1.000
_cell.angle_alpha   90.00
_cell.angle_beta   90.00
_cell.angle_gamma   90.00
#
_symmetry.space_group_name_H-M   'P 1'
#
loop_
_entity.id
_entity.type
_entity.pdbx_description
1 polymer ?
#
loop_
_entity_poly.entity_id
_entity_poly.type
_entity_poly.pdbx_seq_one_letter_code
_entity_poly.pdbx_strand_id
1 'polypeptide(L)' 'MIDNKTLFFAECEDDNNDILIIKEVIVFGTKLLDIRSTNGDKLITHILLSKNKAVELAQTLFNWGEGELD' A
#
# COMPACT_ATOMS: atom_id res chain seq x y z
N MET A 1 -16.39 -7.13 -13.76
CA MET A 1 -16.51 -6.81 -12.33
C MET A 1 -15.10 -6.80 -11.79
N ILE A 2 -14.62 -5.67 -11.28
CA ILE A 2 -13.26 -5.56 -10.72
C ILE A 2 -13.40 -6.00 -9.26
N ASP A 3 -13.05 -7.26 -8.97
CA ASP A 3 -13.04 -7.75 -7.60
C ASP A 3 -11.81 -7.20 -6.89
N ASN A 4 -12.00 -6.06 -6.22
CA ASN A 4 -11.01 -5.49 -5.33
C ASN A 4 -11.12 -6.16 -3.97
N LYS A 5 -10.01 -6.68 -3.46
CA LYS A 5 -9.93 -7.26 -2.12
C LYS A 5 -9.07 -6.35 -1.24
N THR A 6 -9.64 -5.81 -0.17
CA THR A 6 -8.85 -5.14 0.87
C THR A 6 -7.98 -6.19 1.57
N LEU A 7 -6.67 -5.97 1.53
CA LEU A 7 -5.68 -6.85 2.16
C LEU A 7 -5.26 -6.30 3.53
N PHE A 8 -5.16 -4.98 3.64
CA PHE A 8 -4.75 -4.31 4.86
C PHE A 8 -5.43 -2.94 4.97
N PHE A 9 -5.69 -2.56 6.22
CA PHE A 9 -6.25 -1.28 6.59
C PHE A 9 -5.64 -0.90 7.94
N ALA A 10 -5.08 0.30 8.02
CA ALA A 10 -4.63 0.90 9.26
C ALA A 10 -5.06 2.37 9.29
N GLU A 11 -5.46 2.82 10.47
CA GLU A 11 -5.80 4.20 10.77
C GLU A 11 -4.79 4.69 11.81
N CYS A 12 -4.15 5.82 11.55
CA CYS A 12 -3.23 6.45 12.47
C CYS A 12 -4.02 7.37 13.39
N GLU A 13 -3.96 7.15 14.71
CA GLU A 13 -4.65 7.98 15.72
C GLU A 13 -3.86 9.26 16.08
N ASP A 14 -2.90 9.66 15.25
CA ASP A 14 -2.17 10.90 15.45
C ASP A 14 -2.99 12.13 15.01
N ASP A 15 -2.44 13.33 15.22
CA ASP A 15 -3.10 14.59 14.87
C ASP A 15 -3.43 14.72 13.37
N ASN A 16 -2.86 13.87 12.50
CA ASN A 16 -3.13 13.89 11.08
C ASN A 16 -4.31 13.00 10.67
N ASN A 17 -4.76 12.03 11.48
CA ASN A 17 -5.84 11.10 11.12
C ASN A 17 -5.65 10.46 9.72
N ASP A 18 -4.44 9.95 9.47
CA ASP A 18 -4.10 9.34 8.19
C ASP A 18 -4.58 7.88 8.12
N ILE A 19 -5.21 7.51 7.00
CA ILE A 19 -5.65 6.15 6.72
C ILE A 19 -4.72 5.54 5.67
N LEU A 20 -4.15 4.38 5.95
CA LEU A 20 -3.44 3.53 5.00
C LEU A 20 -4.31 2.35 4.58
N ILE A 21 -4.57 2.21 3.28
CA ILE A 21 -5.35 1.12 2.71
C ILE A 21 -4.50 0.39 1.66
N ILE A 22 -4.44 -0.93 1.74
CA ILE A 22 -3.80 -1.79 0.75
C ILE A 22 -4.84 -2.73 0.17
N LYS A 23 -4.98 -2.73 -1.16
CA LYS A 23 -5.93 -3.58 -1.90
C LYS A 23 -5.20 -4.40 -2.96
N GLU A 24 -5.64 -5.65 -3.14
CA GLU A 24 -5.44 -6.35 -4.40
C GLU A 24 -6.51 -5.89 -5.38
N VAL A 25 -6.09 -5.41 -6.55
CA VAL A 25 -6.99 -4.91 -7.60
C VAL A 25 -6.70 -5.62 -8.92
N ILE A 26 -7.75 -5.87 -9.72
CA ILE A 26 -7.62 -6.49 -11.05
C ILE A 26 -7.90 -5.45 -12.12
N VAL A 27 -6.86 -5.05 -12.85
CA VAL A 27 -6.95 -4.04 -13.91
C VAL A 27 -6.53 -4.68 -15.23
N PHE A 28 -7.45 -4.74 -16.20
CA PHE A 28 -7.25 -5.40 -17.50
C PHE A 28 -6.69 -6.84 -17.39
N GLY A 29 -7.17 -7.61 -16.41
CA GLY A 29 -6.73 -8.98 -16.15
C GLY A 29 -5.38 -9.10 -15.41
N THR A 30 -4.75 -7.97 -15.08
CA THR A 30 -3.51 -7.93 -14.31
C THR A 30 -3.81 -7.66 -12.84
N LYS A 31 -3.26 -8.49 -11.95
CA LYS A 31 -3.33 -8.27 -10.50
C LYS A 31 -2.27 -7.25 -10.08
N LEU A 32 -2.70 -6.19 -9.41
CA LEU A 32 -1.86 -5.13 -8.87
C LEU A 32 -2.11 -4.97 -7.37
N LEU A 33 -1.09 -4.48 -6.67
CA LEU A 33 -1.21 -4.00 -5.31
C LEU A 33 -1.43 -2.48 -5.35
N ASP A 34 -2.55 -2.04 -4.80
CA ASP A 34 -2.94 -0.62 -4.70
C ASP A 34 -2.78 -0.18 -3.24
N ILE A 35 -1.77 0.66 -2.99
CA ILE A 35 -1.43 1.21 -1.67
C ILE A 35 -1.81 2.68 -1.66
N ARG A 36 -2.71 3.08 -0.76
CA ARG A 36 -3.18 4.46 -0.65
C ARG A 36 -3.06 4.96 0.78
N SER A 37 -2.51 6.16 0.93
CA SER A 37 -2.60 6.93 2.15
C SER A 37 -3.48 8.15 1.91
N THR A 38 -4.46 8.35 2.78
CA THR A 38 -5.41 9.47 2.72
C THR A 38 -5.50 10.17 4.05
N ASN A 39 -5.70 11.48 4.02
CA ASN A 39 -6.02 12.31 5.18
C ASN A 39 -7.42 12.90 4.97
N GLY A 40 -8.43 12.33 5.62
CA GLY A 40 -9.83 12.56 5.25
C GLY A 40 -10.07 12.29 3.75
N ASP A 41 -10.58 13.30 3.02
CA ASP A 41 -10.82 13.21 1.58
C ASP A 41 -9.56 13.44 0.70
N LYS A 42 -8.43 13.82 1.30
CA LYS A 42 -7.21 14.16 0.57
C LYS A 42 -6.34 12.93 0.36
N LEU A 43 -6.04 12.61 -0.91
CA LEU A 43 -5.04 11.61 -1.25
C LEU A 43 -3.63 12.16 -1.00
N ILE A 44 -2.89 11.53 -0.09
CA ILE A 44 -1.51 11.90 0.25
C ILE A 44 -0.54 11.14 -0.64
N THR A 45 -0.70 9.82 -0.70
CA THR A 45 0.17 8.93 -1.47
C THR A 45 -0.67 7.86 -2.16
N HIS A 46 -0.31 7.54 -3.40
CA HIS A 46 -0.89 6.42 -4.14
C HIS A 46 0.19 5.72 -4.93
N ILE A 47 0.36 4.43 -4.65
CA ILE A 47 1.37 3.59 -5.27
C ILE A 47 0.65 2.36 -5.85
N LEU A 48 0.88 2.10 -7.13
CA LEU A 48 0.40 0.91 -7.82
C LEU A 48 1.59 0.04 -8.19
N LEU A 49 1.60 -1.20 -7.70
CA LEU A 49 2.70 -2.14 -7.90
C LEU A 49 2.23 -3.39 -8.61
N SER A 50 3.06 -3.87 -9.54
CA SER A 50 2.98 -5.26 -9.96
C SER A 50 3.41 -6.16 -8.81
N LYS A 51 3.07 -7.46 -8.89
CA LYS A 51 3.47 -8.45 -7.88
C LYS A 51 4.97 -8.44 -7.61
N ASN A 52 5.80 -8.38 -8.65
CA ASN A 52 7.27 -8.41 -8.49
C ASN A 52 7.77 -7.16 -7.75
N LYS A 53 7.23 -5.98 -8.08
CA LYS A 53 7.58 -4.74 -7.39
C LYS A 53 7.05 -4.66 -5.97
N ALA A 54 5.93 -5.29 -5.68
CA ALA A 54 5.43 -5.43 -4.30
C ALA A 54 6.36 -6.30 -3.44
N VAL A 55 6.90 -7.41 -3.98
CA VAL A 55 7.87 -8.25 -3.27
C VAL A 55 9.18 -7.51 -3.03
N GLU A 56 9.69 -6.80 -4.04
CA GLU A 56 10.89 -5.96 -3.92
C GLU A 56 10.72 -4.91 -2.83
N LEU A 57 9.60 -4.16 -2.85
CA LEU A 57 9.29 -3.17 -1.83
C LEU A 57 9.20 -3.79 -0.42
N ALA A 58 8.54 -4.94 -0.29
CA ALA A 58 8.42 -5.62 1.01
C ALA A 58 9.79 -5.98 1.59
N GLN A 59 10.70 -6.52 0.76
CA GLN A 59 12.05 -6.84 1.21
C GLN A 59 12.84 -5.59 1.58
N THR A 60 12.75 -4.52 0.77
CA THR A 60 13.42 -3.24 1.09
C THR A 60 12.92 -2.66 2.41
N LEU A 61 11.61 -2.62 2.64
CA LEU A 61 11.04 -2.12 3.89
C LEU A 61 11.41 -3.01 5.09
N PHE A 62 11.46 -4.32 4.90
CA PHE A 62 11.89 -5.26 5.94
C PHE A 62 13.35 -5.00 6.34
N ASN A 63 14.26 -4.97 5.37
CA ASN A 63 15.68 -4.70 5.63
C ASN A 63 15.89 -3.31 6.26
N TRP A 64 15.11 -2.30 5.85
CA TRP A 64 15.12 -0.98 6.47
C TRP A 64 14.74 -1.04 7.95
N GLY A 65 13.66 -1.76 8.29
CA GLY A 65 13.17 -1.90 9.66
C GLY A 65 14.14 -2.64 10.59
N GLU A 66 14.94 -3.56 10.05
CA GLU A 66 16.01 -4.26 10.78
C GLU A 66 17.31 -3.44 10.90
N GLY A 67 17.37 -2.26 10.27
CA GLY A 67 18.57 -1.41 10.26
C GLY A 67 19.69 -1.91 9.34
N GLU A 68 19.39 -2.80 8.38
CA GLU A 68 20.37 -3.36 7.45
C GLU A 68 20.68 -2.46 6.24
N LEU A 69 20.00 -1.31 6.13
CA LEU A 69 20.13 -0.37 5.00
C LEU A 69 20.93 0.90 5.33
N ASP A 70 21.68 0.89 6.44
CA ASP A 70 22.59 1.98 6.85
C ASP A 70 23.97 1.93 6.17
#